data_AF-A0A2H9LM35-F1
#
_entry.id   AF-A0A2H9LM35-F1
#
_cell.length_a   1.000
_cell.length_b   1.000
_cell.length_c   1.000
_cell.angle_alpha   90.00
_cell.angle_beta   90.00
_cell.angle_gamma   90.00
#
_symmetry.space_group_name_H-M   'P 1'
#
loop_
_entity.id
_entity.type
_entity.pdbx_description
1 polymer ?
#
loop_
_entity_poly.entity_id
_entity_poly.type
_entity_poly.pdbx_seq_one_letter_code
_entity_poly.pdbx_strand_id
1 'polypeptide(L)'
;PEEIKQKMVRAFCPEKTIQFNPVLDITKHIIFRETNTLNIERPAKFGGPIEFQSYRELETAYAQGKLHPQDLKNTVAEQLIKILEPVRTYFKNNKEAAECLKTVKKANVTR
;
A
#
# COMPACT_ATOMS: atom_id res chain seq x y z
N PRO A 1 10.81 4.39 -3.37
CA PRO A 1 10.27 3.73 -2.15
C PRO A 1 9.78 4.74 -1.12
N GLU A 2 10.60 5.75 -0.80
CA GLU A 2 10.28 6.81 0.16
C GLU A 2 8.99 7.58 -0.19
N GLU A 3 8.82 7.96 -1.46
CA GLU A 3 7.59 8.65 -1.91
C GLU A 3 6.32 7.84 -1.64
N ILE A 4 6.38 6.50 -1.74
CA ILE A 4 5.23 5.63 -1.44
C ILE A 4 4.91 5.70 0.05
N LYS A 5 5.93 5.59 0.92
CA LYS A 5 5.75 5.71 2.38
C LYS A 5 5.16 7.07 2.74
N GLN A 6 5.71 8.16 2.19
CA GLN A 6 5.23 9.51 2.46
C GLN A 6 3.76 9.70 2.04
N LYS A 7 3.38 9.21 0.85
CA LYS A 7 2.00 9.28 0.37
C LYS A 7 1.05 8.43 1.22
N MET A 8 1.46 7.23 1.63
CA MET A 8 0.63 6.35 2.48
C MET A 8 0.43 6.93 3.88
N VAL A 9 1.47 7.52 4.49
CA VAL A 9 1.33 8.20 5.79
C VAL A 9 0.27 9.31 5.72
N ARG A 10 0.27 10.10 4.63
CA ARG A 10 -0.69 11.19 4.39
C ARG A 10 -2.06 10.72 3.90
N ALA A 11 -2.21 9.46 3.51
CA ALA A 11 -3.46 8.95 2.97
C ALA A 11 -4.59 9.03 4.00
N PHE A 12 -5.80 9.29 3.53
CA PHE A 12 -6.99 9.27 4.37
C PHE A 12 -7.26 7.82 4.83
N CYS A 13 -7.32 7.60 6.15
CA CYS A 13 -7.57 6.29 6.75
C CYS A 13 -8.16 6.47 8.16
N PRO A 14 -9.43 6.87 8.26
CA PRO A 14 -10.11 7.06 9.55
C PRO A 14 -10.28 5.74 10.31
N GLU A 15 -10.08 5.77 11.62
CA GLU A 15 -10.26 4.61 12.50
C GLU A 15 -11.66 4.00 12.39
N LYS A 16 -11.73 2.67 12.40
CA LYS A 16 -12.98 1.87 12.39
C LYS A 16 -13.94 2.15 11.22
N THR A 17 -13.50 2.95 10.25
CA THR A 17 -14.34 3.42 9.15
C THR A 17 -13.89 2.77 7.86
N ILE A 18 -14.75 1.92 7.32
CA ILE A 18 -14.50 1.18 6.08
C ILE A 18 -14.89 2.02 4.86
N GLN A 19 -15.99 2.76 4.95
CA GLN A 19 -16.52 3.52 3.82
C GLN A 19 -15.58 4.67 3.45
N PHE A 20 -15.36 4.86 2.15
CA PHE A 20 -14.49 5.91 1.60
C PHE A 20 -13.08 5.90 2.21
N ASN A 21 -12.47 4.72 2.35
CA ASN A 21 -11.12 4.56 2.88
C ASN A 21 -10.16 4.09 1.77
N PRO A 22 -9.40 5.02 1.14
CA PRO A 22 -8.49 4.70 0.05
C PRO A 22 -7.46 3.61 0.37
N VAL A 23 -7.04 3.51 1.64
CA VAL A 23 -6.05 2.50 2.05
C VAL A 23 -6.68 1.10 2.02
N LEU A 24 -7.93 0.96 2.47
CA LEU A 24 -8.65 -0.31 2.37
C LEU A 24 -8.96 -0.67 0.92
N ASP A 25 -9.30 0.30 0.08
CA ASP A 25 -9.54 0.08 -1.36
C ASP A 25 -8.29 -0.44 -2.07
N ILE A 26 -7.13 0.16 -1.82
CA ILE A 26 -5.84 -0.33 -2.32
C ILE A 26 -5.59 -1.75 -1.85
N THR A 27 -5.85 -2.02 -0.57
CA THR A 27 -5.63 -3.34 0.01
C THR A 27 -6.51 -4.39 -0.67
N LYS A 28 -7.80 -4.08 -0.87
CA LYS A 28 -8.79 -4.95 -1.50
C LYS A 28 -8.47 -5.25 -2.97
N HIS A 29 -8.17 -4.22 -3.74
CA HIS A 29 -8.13 -4.31 -5.20
C HIS A 29 -6.74 -4.57 -5.77
N ILE A 30 -5.69 -4.23 -5.02
CA ILE A 30 -4.30 -4.38 -5.45
C ILE A 30 -3.62 -5.48 -4.64
N ILE A 31 -3.54 -5.31 -3.32
CA ILE A 31 -2.72 -6.21 -2.48
C ILE A 31 -3.34 -7.60 -2.42
N PHE A 32 -4.62 -7.74 -2.08
CA PHE A 32 -5.30 -9.05 -2.06
C PHE A 32 -5.46 -9.70 -3.43
N ARG A 33 -5.17 -8.99 -4.52
CA ARG A 33 -5.13 -9.55 -5.88
C ARG A 33 -3.77 -10.15 -6.20
N GLU A 34 -2.68 -9.53 -5.74
CA GLU A 34 -1.31 -10.01 -5.94
C GLU A 34 -0.87 -11.05 -4.89
N THR A 35 -1.38 -10.93 -3.67
CA THR A 35 -1.04 -11.81 -2.54
C THR A 35 -2.30 -12.35 -1.89
N ASN A 36 -2.32 -13.65 -1.59
CA ASN A 36 -3.48 -14.30 -0.96
C ASN A 36 -3.61 -13.94 0.53
N THR A 37 -2.51 -13.59 1.19
CA THR A 37 -2.50 -13.23 2.61
C THR A 37 -1.82 -11.89 2.85
N LEU A 38 -2.21 -11.21 3.93
CA LEU A 38 -1.62 -9.95 4.37
C LEU A 38 -1.09 -10.07 5.80
N ASN A 39 0.23 -9.96 5.94
CA ASN A 39 0.92 -9.99 7.22
C ASN A 39 1.17 -8.57 7.72
N ILE A 40 0.67 -8.27 8.91
CA ILE A 40 0.88 -7.00 9.61
C ILE A 40 1.82 -7.26 10.78
N GLU A 41 3.05 -6.82 10.62
CA GLU A 41 4.06 -6.86 11.67
C GLU A 41 3.85 -5.68 12.63
N ARG A 42 3.46 -5.99 13.86
CA ARG A 42 3.31 -4.99 14.93
C ARG A 42 3.88 -5.51 16.25
N PRO A 43 4.40 -4.64 17.12
CA PRO A 43 4.98 -5.06 18.39
C PRO A 43 3.96 -5.81 19.27
N ALA A 44 4.42 -6.75 20.09
CA ALA A 44 3.58 -7.50 21.03
C ALA A 44 2.72 -6.58 21.94
N LYS A 45 3.24 -5.40 22.29
CA LYS A 45 2.53 -4.38 23.09
C LYS A 45 1.25 -3.86 22.42
N PHE A 46 1.13 -3.96 21.10
CA PHE A 46 -0.02 -3.50 20.30
C PHE A 46 -0.84 -4.67 19.73
N GLY A 47 -0.69 -5.86 20.31
CA GLY A 47 -1.45 -7.05 19.93
C GLY A 47 -0.74 -8.02 18.98
N GLY A 48 0.58 -7.85 18.77
CA GLY A 48 1.44 -8.81 18.08
C GLY A 48 1.17 -8.97 16.57
N PRO A 49 2.02 -9.70 15.83
CA PRO A 49 1.83 -9.90 14.39
C PRO A 49 0.46 -10.54 14.10
N ILE A 50 -0.26 -10.01 13.11
CA ILE A 50 -1.50 -10.59 12.61
C ILE A 50 -1.31 -10.97 11.14
N GLU A 51 -1.81 -12.14 10.76
CA GLU A 51 -2.02 -12.52 9.36
C GLU A 51 -3.52 -12.49 9.04
N PHE A 52 -3.87 -11.94 7.88
CA PHE A 52 -5.22 -11.96 7.32
C PHE A 52 -5.23 -12.80 6.05
N GLN A 53 -6.11 -13.80 5.97
CA GLN A 53 -6.21 -14.69 4.81
C GLN A 53 -7.19 -14.18 3.75
N SER A 54 -7.99 -13.18 4.09
CA SER A 54 -8.90 -12.54 3.15
C SER A 54 -9.15 -11.08 3.48
N TYR A 55 -9.54 -10.31 2.47
CA TYR A 55 -9.95 -8.91 2.67
C TYR A 55 -11.11 -8.79 3.67
N ARG A 56 -12.05 -9.74 3.70
CA ARG A 56 -13.20 -9.72 4.61
C ARG A 56 -12.78 -9.80 6.08
N GLU A 57 -11.78 -10.62 6.39
CA GLU A 57 -11.23 -10.73 7.74
C GLU A 57 -10.57 -9.41 8.17
N LEU A 58 -9.78 -8.82 7.27
CA LEU A 58 -9.15 -7.52 7.52
C LEU A 58 -10.17 -6.41 7.72
N GLU A 59 -11.18 -6.34 6.85
CA GLU A 59 -12.26 -5.35 6.92
C GLU A 59 -13.02 -5.44 8.25
N THR A 60 -13.35 -6.67 8.67
CA THR A 60 -14.00 -6.93 9.96
C THR A 60 -13.13 -6.53 11.14
N ALA A 61 -11.84 -6.89 11.12
CA ALA A 61 -10.91 -6.53 12.19
C ALA A 61 -10.68 -5.02 12.29
N TYR A 62 -10.63 -4.33 11.15
CA TYR A 62 -10.49 -2.89 11.08
C TYR A 62 -11.73 -2.16 11.63
N ALA A 63 -12.95 -2.57 11.22
CA ALA A 63 -14.19 -2.03 11.77
C ALA A 63 -14.33 -2.23 13.29
N GLN A 64 -13.86 -3.36 13.80
CA GLN A 64 -13.84 -3.65 15.24
C GLN A 64 -12.76 -2.86 15.99
N GLY A 65 -11.86 -2.15 15.29
CA GLY A 65 -10.75 -1.42 15.88
C GLY A 65 -9.63 -2.31 16.43
N LYS A 66 -9.57 -3.58 16.00
CA LYS A 66 -8.49 -4.50 16.35
C LYS A 66 -7.20 -4.19 15.59
N LEU A 67 -7.29 -3.41 14.51
CA LEU A 67 -6.19 -2.96 13.68
C LEU A 67 -6.14 -1.43 13.66
N HIS A 68 -4.99 -0.86 13.97
CA HIS A 68 -4.78 0.58 13.95
C HIS A 68 -4.48 1.07 12.52
N PRO A 69 -4.95 2.27 12.12
CA PRO A 69 -4.70 2.80 10.77
C PRO A 69 -3.22 2.94 10.42
N GLN A 70 -2.36 3.29 11.41
CA GLN A 70 -0.93 3.44 11.17
C GLN A 70 -0.28 2.11 10.77
N ASP A 71 -0.67 1.02 11.43
CA ASP A 71 -0.13 -0.32 11.12
C ASP A 71 -0.56 -0.73 9.71
N LEU A 72 -1.85 -0.53 9.38
CA LEU A 72 -2.37 -0.80 8.04
C LEU A 72 -1.62 0.01 6.98
N LYS A 73 -1.45 1.33 7.16
CA LYS A 73 -0.74 2.21 6.22
C LYS A 73 0.69 1.76 5.99
N ASN A 74 1.40 1.40 7.05
CA ASN A 74 2.79 0.96 6.96
C ASN A 74 2.90 -0.34 6.16
N THR A 75 2.08 -1.34 6.50
CA THR A 75 2.06 -2.62 5.77
C THR A 75 1.69 -2.43 4.30
N VAL A 76 0.66 -1.63 4.01
CA VAL A 76 0.24 -1.33 2.63
C VAL A 76 1.35 -0.66 1.85
N ALA A 77 2.08 0.29 2.46
CA ALA A 77 3.22 0.93 1.81
C ALA A 77 4.32 -0.07 1.45
N GLU A 78 4.63 -1.00 2.35
CA GLU A 78 5.65 -2.02 2.13
C GLU A 78 5.26 -3.01 1.05
N GLN A 79 4.01 -3.46 1.03
CA GLN A 79 3.52 -4.35 -0.02
C GLN A 79 3.52 -3.65 -1.38
N LEU A 80 3.06 -2.39 -1.46
CA LEU A 80 3.16 -1.61 -2.70
C LEU A 80 4.61 -1.41 -3.15
N ILE A 81 5.55 -1.25 -2.21
CA ILE A 81 6.97 -1.18 -2.54
C ILE A 81 7.44 -2.49 -3.19
N LYS A 82 7.05 -3.65 -2.66
CA LYS A 82 7.41 -4.95 -3.22
C LYS A 82 6.78 -5.17 -4.61
N ILE A 83 5.47 -4.94 -4.73
CA ILE A 83 4.73 -5.11 -6.00
C ILE A 83 5.33 -4.22 -7.13
N LEU A 84 5.71 -2.98 -6.81
CA LEU A 84 6.27 -2.05 -7.79
C LEU A 84 7.79 -2.16 -7.97
N GLU A 85 8.46 -3.04 -7.22
CA GLU A 85 9.90 -3.27 -7.33
C GLU A 85 10.36 -3.67 -8.75
N PRO A 86 9.77 -4.68 -9.42
CA PRO A 86 10.21 -5.08 -10.76
C PRO A 86 10.11 -3.93 -11.77
N VAL A 87 9.06 -3.11 -11.67
CA VAL A 87 8.89 -1.92 -12.52
C VAL A 87 10.01 -0.91 -12.29
N ARG A 88 10.33 -0.59 -11.03
CA ARG A 88 11.43 0.34 -10.72
C ARG A 88 12.78 -0.19 -11.21
N THR A 89 13.03 -1.48 -11.04
CA THR A 89 14.26 -2.13 -11.51
C THR A 89 14.37 -2.09 -13.03
N TYR A 90 13.26 -2.31 -13.75
CA TYR A 90 13.22 -2.19 -15.21
C TYR A 90 13.64 -0.79 -15.69
N PHE A 91 13.02 0.26 -15.14
CA PHE A 91 13.38 1.66 -15.49
C PHE A 91 14.78 2.07 -15.02
N LYS A 92 15.37 1.38 -14.04
CA LYS A 92 16.74 1.64 -13.59
C LYS A 92 17.78 1.00 -14.53
N ASN A 93 17.50 -0.21 -15.01
CA ASN A 93 18.46 -1.00 -15.78
C ASN A 93 18.34 -0.78 -17.30
N ASN A 94 17.18 -0.35 -17.78
CA ASN A 94 16.96 -0.07 -19.20
C ASN A 94 17.10 1.44 -19.49
N LYS A 95 18.14 1.80 -20.26
CA LYS A 95 18.43 3.20 -20.64
C LYS A 95 17.33 3.84 -21.47
N GLU A 96 16.77 3.12 -22.44
CA GLU A 96 15.71 3.62 -23.31
C GLU A 96 14.44 3.91 -22.51
N ALA A 97 14.06 3.00 -21.61
CA ALA A 97 12.93 3.20 -20.70
C ALA A 97 13.17 4.40 -19.77
N ALA A 98 14.38 4.56 -19.24
CA ALA A 98 14.75 5.69 -18.38
C ALA A 98 14.67 7.04 -19.12
N GLU A 99 15.09 7.09 -20.38
CA GLU A 99 14.97 8.29 -21.21
C GLU A 99 13.53 8.62 -21.53
N CYS A 100 12.72 7.63 -21.93
CA CYS A 100 11.29 7.80 -22.14
C CYS A 100 10.60 8.39 -20.88
N LEU A 101 10.91 7.84 -19.70
CA LEU A 101 10.38 8.33 -18.43
C LEU A 101 10.79 9.79 -18.14
N LYS A 102 12.01 10.21 -18.48
CA LYS A 102 12.45 11.61 -18.34
C LYS A 102 11.66 12.53 -19.27
N THR A 103 11.41 12.11 -20.50
CA THR A 103 10.62 12.88 -21.48
C THR A 103 9.18 13.05 -21.00
N VAL A 104 8.54 11.95 -20.58
CA VAL A 104 7.15 11.98 -20.08
C VAL A 104 7.02 12.86 -18.84
N LYS A 105 8.00 12.83 -17.91
CA LYS A 105 7.98 13.69 -16.72
C LYS A 105 8.08 15.19 -17.01
N LYS A 106 8.63 15.59 -18.16
CA LYS A 106 8.74 16.99 -18.58
C LYS A 106 7.53 17.48 -19.37
N ALA A 107 6.67 16.56 -19.82
CA ALA A 107 5.46 16.93 -20.54
C ALA A 107 4.49 17.65 -19.60
N ASN A 108 3.94 18.77 -20.05
CA ASN A 108 2.87 19.45 -19.33
C ASN A 108 1.56 18.71 -19.59
N VAL A 109 0.88 18.31 -18.51
CA VAL A 109 -0.45 17.71 -18.61
C VAL A 109 -1.44 18.84 -18.91
N THR A 110 -1.86 18.96 -20.18
CA THR A 110 -2.98 19.83 -20.56
C THR A 110 -4.29 19.15 -20.17
N ARG A 111 -5.17 19.90 -19.51
CA ARG A 111 -6.48 19.43 -19.01
C ARG A 111 -7.58 19.77 -19.99
#